data_AF-A0A7C4TRC6-F1
#
_entry.id   AF-A0A7C4TRC6-F1
#
_cell.length_a   1.000
_cell.length_b   1.000
_cell.length_c   1.000
_cell.angle_alpha   90.00
_cell.angle_beta   90.00
_cell.angle_gamma   90.00
#
_symmetry.space_group_name_H-M   'P 1'
#
loop_
_entity.id
_entity.type
_entity.pdbx_description
1 polymer ?
#
loop_
_entity_poly.entity_id
_entity_poly.type
_entity_poly.pdbx_seq_one_letter_code
_entity_poly.pdbx_strand_id
1 'polypeptide(L)'
;MIVTYSRNVFIPLTRSCRNRCHYCGFRVEKADLMDRDSIKMLLERARGAKEALFTFGEKPEESNPEMKKILRALGYSELLDYVVDMNKLAIALGFLPHTNAGVLDKNELMKLKPFNASLGLMLEQAVELECHSESPGKKPELRIRTIRAAGKLKIPFTTGILVGIGETEYDRAYSLEVIAELHR
;
A
#
# COMPACT_ATOMS: atom_id res chain seq x y z
N MET A 1 30.66 4.84 3.91
CA MET A 1 29.29 4.48 3.50
C MET A 1 28.62 5.74 2.98
N ILE A 2 28.19 5.76 1.72
CA ILE A 2 27.42 6.89 1.16
C ILE A 2 25.96 6.62 1.49
N VAL A 3 25.30 7.54 2.20
CA VAL A 3 23.86 7.44 2.49
C VAL A 3 23.10 8.23 1.43
N THR A 4 22.22 7.55 0.70
CA THR A 4 21.34 8.16 -0.30
C THR A 4 19.91 8.23 0.24
N TYR A 5 19.13 9.18 -0.26
CA TYR A 5 17.71 9.31 0.11
C TYR A 5 16.88 9.81 -1.07
N SER A 6 15.59 9.51 -1.05
CA SER A 6 14.61 10.04 -1.99
C SER A 6 13.54 10.81 -1.21
N ARG A 7 13.30 12.06 -1.58
CA ARG A 7 12.24 12.88 -0.96
C ARG A 7 10.91 12.44 -1.54
N ASN A 8 9.97 12.04 -0.70
CA ASN A 8 8.61 11.73 -1.12
C ASN A 8 7.61 12.76 -0.57
N VAL A 9 6.46 12.85 -1.23
CA VAL A 9 5.25 13.47 -0.69
C VAL A 9 4.24 12.37 -0.37
N PHE A 10 3.75 12.36 0.87
CA PHE A 10 2.79 11.39 1.36
C PHE A 10 1.36 11.76 0.94
N ILE A 11 0.66 10.84 0.27
CA ILE A 11 -0.70 11.01 -0.25
C ILE A 11 -1.61 9.97 0.42
N PRO A 12 -2.31 10.33 1.51
CA PRO A 12 -3.25 9.45 2.20
C PRO A 12 -4.57 9.38 1.42
N LEU A 13 -4.62 8.56 0.37
CA LEU A 13 -5.72 8.57 -0.60
C LEU A 13 -7.08 8.25 0.05
N THR A 14 -7.11 7.28 0.97
CA THR A 14 -8.27 6.95 1.81
C THR A 14 -7.78 6.31 3.11
N ARG A 15 -8.41 6.65 4.22
CA ARG A 15 -8.21 6.02 5.53
C ARG A 15 -9.26 4.95 5.82
N SER A 16 -10.30 4.85 5.00
CA SER A 16 -11.19 3.69 5.02
C SER A 16 -10.42 2.42 4.66
N CYS A 17 -10.64 1.33 5.38
CA CYS A 17 -9.89 0.07 5.25
C CYS A 17 -10.74 -1.12 5.69
N ARG A 18 -10.63 -2.26 4.98
CA ARG A 18 -11.29 -3.52 5.40
C ARG A 18 -10.62 -4.22 6.58
N ASN A 19 -9.37 -3.88 6.88
CA ASN A 19 -8.61 -4.45 7.98
C ASN A 19 -8.79 -3.62 9.27
N ARG A 20 -8.86 -4.25 10.44
CA ARG A 20 -8.93 -3.60 11.76
C ARG A 20 -7.71 -3.96 12.62
N CYS A 21 -6.51 -3.55 12.19
CA CYS A 21 -5.28 -3.90 12.93
C CYS A 21 -5.22 -3.11 14.25
N HIS A 22 -4.99 -3.78 15.38
CA HIS A 22 -5.09 -3.14 16.71
C HIS A 22 -4.11 -1.99 16.92
N TYR A 23 -2.96 -2.01 16.23
CA TYR A 23 -1.94 -0.95 16.30
C TYR A 23 -2.17 0.22 15.32
N CYS A 24 -3.15 0.12 14.42
CA CYS A 24 -3.28 1.06 13.31
C CYS A 24 -4.07 2.32 13.69
N GLY A 25 -3.36 3.43 13.89
CA GLY A 25 -3.97 4.76 14.07
C GLY A 25 -4.43 5.45 12.77
N PHE A 26 -4.21 4.83 11.61
CA PHE A 26 -4.56 5.43 10.30
C PHE A 26 -6.04 5.28 9.95
N ARG A 27 -6.66 4.18 10.37
CA ARG A 27 -8.00 3.78 9.94
C ARG A 27 -9.10 4.67 10.53
N VAL A 28 -10.09 5.01 9.70
CA VAL A 28 -11.32 5.66 10.14
C VAL A 28 -12.56 4.91 9.65
N GLU A 29 -13.66 4.99 10.41
CA GLU A 29 -14.93 4.31 10.04
C GLU A 29 -15.65 5.02 8.88
N LYS A 30 -15.65 6.35 8.88
CA LYS A 30 -16.29 7.16 7.84
C LYS A 30 -15.55 6.99 6.52
N ALA A 31 -16.26 6.74 5.42
CA ALA A 31 -15.61 6.69 4.12
C ALA A 31 -15.02 8.08 3.79
N ASP A 32 -13.73 8.10 3.44
CA ASP A 32 -13.05 9.28 2.94
C ASP A 32 -12.22 8.92 1.70
N LEU A 33 -12.22 9.79 0.70
CA LEU A 33 -11.40 9.61 -0.48
C LEU A 33 -10.89 10.98 -0.90
N MET A 34 -9.58 11.15 -0.96
CA MET A 34 -8.94 12.37 -1.42
C MET A 34 -9.25 12.55 -2.91
N ASP A 35 -9.84 13.67 -3.27
CA ASP A 35 -10.22 13.97 -4.65
C ASP A 35 -9.00 14.36 -5.51
N ARG A 36 -9.20 14.29 -6.83
CA ARG A 36 -8.16 14.54 -7.82
C ARG A 36 -7.54 15.93 -7.71
N ASP A 37 -8.34 16.97 -7.43
CA ASP A 37 -7.86 18.34 -7.38
C ASP A 37 -7.03 18.58 -6.11
N SER A 38 -7.46 18.02 -4.98
CA SER A 38 -6.67 17.99 -3.74
C SER A 38 -5.32 17.32 -3.95
N ILE A 39 -5.27 16.19 -4.66
CA ILE A 39 -4.02 15.47 -4.97
C ILE A 39 -3.11 16.32 -5.88
N LYS A 40 -3.68 16.92 -6.92
CA LYS A 40 -2.95 17.82 -7.82
C LYS A 40 -2.34 19.00 -7.06
N MET A 41 -3.13 19.67 -6.21
CA MET A 41 -2.65 20.79 -5.40
C MET A 41 -1.53 20.38 -4.44
N LEU A 42 -1.64 19.20 -3.82
CA LEU A 42 -0.59 18.66 -2.94
C LEU A 42 0.72 18.44 -3.73
N LEU A 43 0.63 17.83 -4.91
CA LEU A 43 1.79 17.57 -5.77
C LEU A 43 2.42 18.86 -6.30
N GLU A 44 1.62 19.85 -6.71
CA GLU A 44 2.13 21.14 -7.17
C GLU A 44 2.90 21.91 -6.08
N ARG A 45 2.49 21.77 -4.81
CA ARG A 45 3.21 22.32 -3.65
C ARG A 45 4.48 21.52 -3.30
N ALA A 46 4.58 20.28 -3.76
CA ALA A 46 5.65 19.35 -3.42
C ALA A 46 6.73 19.21 -4.50
N ARG A 47 6.91 20.17 -5.41
CA ARG A 47 7.87 20.12 -6.55
C ARG A 47 9.36 19.85 -6.18
N GLY A 48 9.71 19.84 -4.89
CA GLY A 48 11.03 19.41 -4.39
C GLY A 48 11.14 17.92 -4.06
N ALA A 49 10.03 17.18 -4.02
CA ALA A 49 10.00 15.74 -3.87
C ALA A 49 10.16 15.04 -5.23
N LYS A 50 10.70 13.83 -5.20
CA LYS A 50 10.85 12.95 -6.36
C LYS A 50 9.73 11.93 -6.44
N GLU A 51 9.30 11.43 -5.28
CA GLU A 51 8.31 10.36 -5.21
C GLU A 51 6.94 10.86 -4.73
N ALA A 52 5.88 10.31 -5.32
CA ALA A 52 4.52 10.44 -4.85
C ALA A 52 4.13 9.14 -4.13
N LEU A 53 4.10 9.17 -2.80
CA LEU A 53 3.83 8.01 -1.95
C LEU A 53 2.32 7.88 -1.73
N PHE A 54 1.66 7.07 -2.54
CA PHE A 54 0.25 6.73 -2.39
C PHE A 54 0.09 5.66 -1.30
N THR A 55 -0.56 6.04 -0.20
CA THR A 55 -0.86 5.13 0.92
C THR A 55 -2.34 5.19 1.23
N PHE A 56 -2.96 4.03 1.39
CA PHE A 56 -4.39 3.95 1.67
C PHE A 56 -4.76 2.65 2.37
N GLY A 57 -5.95 2.64 2.96
CA GLY A 57 -6.54 1.42 3.50
C GLY A 57 -6.84 0.40 2.41
N GLU A 58 -6.73 -0.88 2.75
CA GLU A 58 -6.86 -1.99 1.80
C GLU A 58 -8.32 -2.25 1.46
N LYS A 59 -8.62 -2.31 0.16
CA LYS A 59 -9.93 -2.66 -0.45
C LYS A 59 -11.16 -2.19 0.36
N PRO A 60 -11.24 -0.89 0.72
CA PRO A 60 -12.30 -0.38 1.59
C PRO A 60 -13.72 -0.59 1.05
N GLU A 61 -13.88 -0.64 -0.27
CA GLU A 61 -15.14 -0.90 -0.96
C GLU A 61 -15.74 -2.28 -0.68
N GLU A 62 -14.95 -3.23 -0.18
CA GLU A 62 -15.43 -4.57 0.21
C GLU A 62 -16.17 -4.54 1.55
N SER A 63 -15.75 -3.68 2.49
CA SER A 63 -16.33 -3.59 3.83
C SER A 63 -17.18 -2.34 4.05
N ASN A 64 -17.08 -1.34 3.16
CA ASN A 64 -17.76 -0.05 3.31
C ASN A 64 -18.63 0.28 2.07
N PRO A 65 -19.96 0.12 2.16
CA PRO A 65 -20.88 0.46 1.07
C PRO A 65 -20.85 1.92 0.64
N GLU A 66 -20.51 2.85 1.53
CA GLU A 66 -20.37 4.27 1.20
C GLU A 66 -19.17 4.51 0.28
N MET A 67 -18.04 3.85 0.55
CA MET A 67 -16.87 3.90 -0.33
C MET A 67 -17.21 3.41 -1.75
N LYS A 68 -17.98 2.33 -1.86
CA LYS A 68 -18.46 1.82 -3.15
C LYS A 68 -19.34 2.83 -3.90
N LYS A 69 -20.16 3.61 -3.19
CA LYS A 69 -20.96 4.69 -3.79
C LYS A 69 -20.07 5.85 -4.26
N ILE A 70 -19.09 6.26 -3.46
CA ILE A 70 -18.12 7.31 -3.80
C ILE A 70 -17.37 6.95 -5.09
N LEU A 71 -16.80 5.74 -5.16
CA LEU A 71 -16.07 5.28 -6.35
C LEU A 71 -16.95 5.27 -7.60
N ARG A 72 -18.19 4.75 -7.49
CA ARG A 72 -19.14 4.73 -8.61
C ARG A 72 -19.53 6.13 -9.08
N ALA A 73 -19.72 7.09 -8.16
CA ALA A 73 -20.02 8.47 -8.50
C ALA A 73 -18.87 9.14 -9.27
N LEU A 74 -17.63 8.69 -9.03
CA LEU A 74 -16.44 9.10 -9.76
C LEU A 74 -16.19 8.30 -11.05
N GLY A 75 -17.04 7.31 -11.35
CA GLY A 75 -16.92 6.46 -12.54
C GLY A 75 -16.03 5.23 -12.39
N TYR A 76 -15.66 4.85 -11.16
CA TYR A 76 -14.76 3.73 -10.87
C TYR A 76 -15.50 2.53 -10.26
N SER A 77 -15.12 1.31 -10.68
CA SER A 77 -15.63 0.06 -10.13
C SER A 77 -14.98 -0.33 -8.80
N GLU A 78 -13.68 -0.08 -8.69
CA GLU A 78 -12.82 -0.45 -7.57
C GLU A 78 -11.82 0.68 -7.28
N LEU A 79 -11.29 0.74 -6.07
CA LEU A 79 -10.34 1.77 -5.66
C LEU A 79 -9.07 1.72 -6.52
N LEU A 80 -8.68 0.53 -6.96
CA LEU A 80 -7.47 0.34 -7.74
C LEU A 80 -7.51 1.07 -9.09
N ASP A 81 -8.68 1.18 -9.73
CA ASP A 81 -8.84 1.97 -10.96
C ASP A 81 -8.54 3.46 -10.71
N TYR A 82 -9.06 3.98 -9.60
CA TYR A 82 -8.82 5.37 -9.19
C TYR A 82 -7.33 5.60 -8.90
N VAL A 83 -6.69 4.67 -8.19
CA VAL A 83 -5.23 4.72 -7.89
C VAL A 83 -4.41 4.80 -9.17
N VAL A 84 -4.74 3.99 -10.19
CA VAL A 84 -4.05 4.03 -11.49
C VAL A 84 -4.12 5.43 -12.11
N ASP A 85 -5.28 6.06 -12.12
CA ASP A 85 -5.44 7.40 -12.68
C ASP A 85 -4.73 8.47 -11.85
N MET A 86 -4.67 8.32 -10.53
CA MET A 86 -3.89 9.20 -9.66
C MET A 86 -2.38 9.00 -9.83
N ASN A 87 -1.91 7.78 -10.08
CA ASN A 87 -0.51 7.53 -10.44
C ASN A 87 -0.16 8.20 -11.78
N LYS A 88 -1.03 8.09 -12.80
CA LYS A 88 -0.83 8.79 -14.09
C LYS A 88 -0.78 10.31 -13.92
N LEU A 89 -1.64 10.88 -13.06
CA LEU A 89 -1.60 12.30 -12.72
C LEU A 89 -0.25 12.68 -12.10
N ALA A 90 0.25 11.90 -11.14
CA ALA A 90 1.55 12.15 -10.52
C ALA A 90 2.70 12.10 -11.53
N ILE A 91 2.69 11.14 -12.47
CA ILE A 91 3.66 11.06 -13.57
C ILE A 91 3.59 12.31 -14.45
N ALA A 92 2.39 12.75 -14.84
CA ALA A 92 2.19 13.95 -15.65
C ALA A 92 2.71 15.22 -14.96
N LEU A 93 2.76 15.24 -13.63
CA LEU A 93 3.31 16.32 -12.82
C LEU A 93 4.81 16.13 -12.49
N GLY A 94 5.45 15.08 -13.00
CA GLY A 94 6.89 14.83 -12.87
C GLY A 94 7.32 14.05 -11.63
N PHE A 95 6.40 13.37 -10.95
CA PHE A 95 6.69 12.52 -9.80
C PHE A 95 6.80 11.04 -10.19
N LEU A 96 7.59 10.30 -9.41
CA LEU A 96 7.68 8.84 -9.46
C LEU A 96 6.70 8.22 -8.45
N PRO A 97 5.62 7.54 -8.89
CA PRO A 97 4.69 6.97 -7.93
C PRO A 97 5.30 5.77 -7.19
N HIS A 98 5.05 5.72 -5.88
CA HIS A 98 5.21 4.54 -5.03
C HIS A 98 3.86 4.22 -4.39
N THR A 99 3.36 3.01 -4.55
CA THR A 99 2.02 2.64 -4.06
C THR A 99 2.06 1.53 -3.01
N ASN A 100 1.48 1.83 -1.85
CA ASN A 100 1.20 0.90 -0.75
C ASN A 100 -0.30 0.54 -0.76
N ALA A 101 -0.65 -0.56 -1.43
CA ALA A 101 -2.04 -0.94 -1.69
C ALA A 101 -2.57 -2.13 -0.86
N GLY A 102 -1.76 -2.66 0.06
CA GLY A 102 -2.10 -3.90 0.76
C GLY A 102 -1.91 -5.14 -0.12
N VAL A 103 -2.62 -6.23 0.20
CA VAL A 103 -2.55 -7.49 -0.55
C VAL A 103 -3.18 -7.32 -1.93
N LEU A 104 -2.40 -7.67 -2.97
CA LEU A 104 -2.81 -7.61 -4.36
C LEU A 104 -2.63 -8.98 -5.03
N ASP A 105 -3.51 -9.31 -5.96
CA ASP A 105 -3.29 -10.43 -6.86
C ASP A 105 -2.34 -10.07 -8.02
N LYS A 106 -2.04 -11.06 -8.87
CA LYS A 106 -1.11 -10.89 -9.99
C LYS A 106 -1.63 -9.87 -11.02
N ASN A 107 -2.92 -9.85 -11.31
CA ASN A 107 -3.52 -8.93 -12.28
C ASN A 107 -3.51 -7.50 -11.74
N GLU A 108 -3.84 -7.33 -10.46
CA GLU A 108 -3.77 -6.05 -9.76
C GLU A 108 -2.33 -5.49 -9.74
N LEU A 109 -1.33 -6.34 -9.48
CA LEU A 109 0.09 -5.94 -9.58
C LEU A 109 0.48 -5.53 -11.00
N MET A 110 0.07 -6.30 -12.02
CA MET A 110 0.35 -5.96 -13.43
C MET A 110 -0.33 -4.65 -13.86
N LYS A 111 -1.49 -4.32 -13.28
CA LYS A 111 -2.22 -3.08 -13.53
C LYS A 111 -1.49 -1.86 -12.99
N LEU A 112 -0.87 -1.95 -11.81
CA LEU A 112 -0.12 -0.85 -11.20
C LEU A 112 1.31 -0.70 -11.73
N LYS A 113 1.95 -1.80 -12.13
CA LYS A 113 3.36 -1.86 -12.55
C LYS A 113 3.78 -0.77 -13.55
N PRO A 114 3.00 -0.45 -14.61
CA PRO A 114 3.41 0.54 -15.61
C PRO A 114 3.48 1.97 -15.07
N PHE A 115 2.81 2.25 -13.95
CA PHE A 115 2.64 3.61 -13.42
C PHE A 115 3.34 3.82 -12.08
N ASN A 116 4.12 2.85 -11.61
CA ASN A 116 4.81 2.93 -10.32
C ASN A 116 6.30 2.64 -10.51
N ALA A 117 7.13 3.51 -9.94
CA ALA A 117 8.57 3.25 -9.83
C ALA A 117 8.85 2.09 -8.87
N SER A 118 8.02 1.96 -7.83
CA SER A 118 8.02 0.81 -6.92
C SER A 118 6.65 0.61 -6.27
N LEU A 119 6.39 -0.60 -5.79
CA LEU A 119 5.23 -0.91 -4.94
C LEU A 119 5.72 -1.31 -3.55
N GLY A 120 4.83 -1.31 -2.56
CA GLY A 120 5.19 -1.69 -1.21
C GLY A 120 4.12 -2.51 -0.49
N LEU A 121 4.61 -3.48 0.28
CA LEU A 121 3.83 -4.25 1.24
C LEU A 121 4.75 -4.72 2.37
N MET A 122 4.57 -4.17 3.56
CA MET A 122 5.22 -4.70 4.76
C MET A 122 4.84 -6.17 4.95
N LEU A 123 5.78 -7.07 5.19
CA LEU A 123 5.42 -8.43 5.63
C LEU A 123 4.74 -8.36 7.01
N GLU A 124 5.11 -7.38 7.83
CA GLU A 124 4.74 -7.21 9.23
C GLU A 124 5.33 -8.32 10.09
N GLN A 125 4.83 -9.55 9.92
CA GLN A 125 5.31 -10.78 10.53
C GLN A 125 4.97 -11.97 9.62
N ALA A 126 5.81 -13.00 9.64
CA ALA A 126 5.60 -14.27 8.94
C ALA A 126 4.75 -15.28 9.73
N VAL A 127 4.22 -14.87 10.89
CA VAL A 127 3.35 -15.65 11.79
C VAL A 127 2.04 -14.89 12.02
N GLU A 128 0.96 -15.61 12.33
CA GLU A 128 -0.30 -14.98 12.72
C GLU A 128 -0.17 -14.34 14.11
N LEU A 129 -0.70 -13.14 14.27
CA LEU A 129 -0.73 -12.40 15.53
C LEU A 129 -2.15 -11.99 15.89
N GLU A 130 -2.43 -11.93 17.18
CA GLU A 130 -3.74 -11.51 17.72
C GLU A 130 -4.11 -10.08 17.29
N CYS A 131 -3.12 -9.19 17.11
CA CYS A 131 -3.37 -7.82 16.65
C CYS A 131 -3.93 -7.71 15.22
N HIS A 132 -3.99 -8.83 14.50
CA HIS A 132 -4.51 -8.98 13.15
C HIS A 132 -5.76 -9.87 13.07
N SER A 133 -6.36 -10.29 14.19
CA SER A 133 -7.50 -11.21 14.20
C SER A 133 -8.71 -10.70 13.39
N GLU A 134 -8.91 -9.38 13.36
CA GLU A 134 -9.93 -8.70 12.53
C GLU A 134 -9.38 -8.09 11.22
N SER A 135 -8.26 -8.59 10.72
CA SER A 135 -7.54 -8.04 9.56
C SER A 135 -7.30 -9.09 8.48
N PRO A 136 -8.27 -9.36 7.60
CA PRO A 136 -8.15 -10.44 6.60
C PRO A 136 -6.96 -10.30 5.65
N GLY A 137 -6.49 -9.09 5.36
CA GLY A 137 -5.31 -8.81 4.53
C GLY A 137 -3.97 -8.89 5.26
N LYS A 138 -3.98 -9.13 6.57
CA LYS A 138 -2.77 -9.23 7.38
C LYS A 138 -2.27 -10.65 7.56
N LYS A 139 -2.99 -11.65 7.05
CA LYS A 139 -2.56 -13.04 7.05
C LYS A 139 -1.20 -13.22 6.35
N PRO A 140 -0.18 -13.80 7.02
CA PRO A 140 1.18 -13.91 6.48
C PRO A 140 1.25 -14.53 5.09
N GLU A 141 0.50 -15.60 4.83
CA GLU A 141 0.53 -16.32 3.56
C GLU A 141 0.07 -15.47 2.38
N LEU A 142 -0.90 -14.57 2.59
CA LEU A 142 -1.38 -13.65 1.56
C LEU A 142 -0.32 -12.58 1.23
N ARG A 143 0.36 -12.08 2.27
CA ARG A 143 1.40 -11.05 2.13
C ARG A 143 2.64 -11.63 1.45
N ILE A 144 3.10 -12.79 1.90
CA ILE A 144 4.20 -13.55 1.30
C ILE A 144 3.90 -13.85 -0.17
N ARG A 145 2.67 -14.30 -0.50
CA ARG A 145 2.26 -14.56 -1.88
C ARG A 145 2.31 -13.29 -2.74
N THR A 146 1.88 -12.15 -2.21
CA THR A 146 1.90 -10.86 -2.92
C THR A 146 3.34 -10.43 -3.22
N ILE A 147 4.22 -10.46 -2.20
CA ILE A 147 5.64 -10.10 -2.34
C ILE A 147 6.32 -11.01 -3.38
N ARG A 148 6.08 -12.33 -3.29
CA ARG A 148 6.60 -13.31 -4.27
C ARG A 148 6.11 -13.02 -5.70
N ALA A 149 4.84 -12.66 -5.85
CA ALA A 149 4.27 -12.32 -7.16
C ALA A 149 4.89 -11.04 -7.73
N ALA A 150 5.13 -10.03 -6.90
CA ALA A 150 5.82 -8.81 -7.30
C ALA A 150 7.26 -9.08 -7.78
N GLY A 151 7.99 -9.94 -7.06
CA GLY A 151 9.32 -10.40 -7.47
C GLY A 151 9.32 -11.10 -8.84
N LYS A 152 8.39 -12.05 -9.05
CA LYS A 152 8.21 -12.73 -10.36
C LYS A 152 7.88 -11.76 -11.49
N LEU A 153 7.16 -10.68 -11.19
CA LEU A 153 6.83 -9.61 -12.13
C LEU A 153 7.96 -8.58 -12.31
N LYS A 154 9.10 -8.73 -11.61
CA LYS A 154 10.23 -7.78 -11.62
C LYS A 154 9.79 -6.35 -11.27
N ILE A 155 8.92 -6.23 -10.26
CA ILE A 155 8.51 -4.93 -9.72
C ILE A 155 9.47 -4.57 -8.59
N PRO A 156 10.13 -3.39 -8.63
CA PRO A 156 10.86 -2.90 -7.46
C PRO A 156 9.91 -2.78 -6.27
N PHE A 157 10.27 -3.41 -5.14
CA PHE A 157 9.33 -3.65 -4.06
C PHE A 157 9.91 -3.33 -2.69
N THR A 158 9.16 -2.63 -1.84
CA THR A 158 9.52 -2.39 -0.44
C THR A 158 8.76 -3.32 0.49
N THR A 159 9.46 -3.87 1.48
CA THR A 159 8.88 -4.71 2.53
C THR A 159 9.71 -4.58 3.80
N GLY A 160 9.24 -5.21 4.88
CA GLY A 160 9.86 -5.17 6.19
C GLY A 160 8.97 -5.80 7.24
N ILE A 161 9.42 -5.73 8.49
CA ILE A 161 8.69 -6.22 9.66
C ILE A 161 8.29 -5.05 10.56
N LEU A 162 7.28 -5.27 11.39
CA LEU A 162 7.01 -4.41 12.55
C LEU A 162 7.55 -5.05 13.81
N VAL A 163 7.91 -4.20 14.78
CA VAL A 163 8.46 -4.62 16.06
C VAL A 163 7.60 -4.04 17.18
N GLY A 164 7.21 -4.87 18.14
CA GLY A 164 6.40 -4.50 19.30
C GLY A 164 4.90 -4.61 19.08
N ILE A 165 4.43 -5.49 18.19
CA ILE A 165 2.99 -5.69 17.88
C ILE A 165 2.43 -7.02 18.41
N GLY A 166 3.21 -7.74 19.22
CA GLY A 166 2.83 -9.02 19.83
C GLY A 166 3.72 -10.20 19.42
N GLU A 167 4.72 -9.96 18.56
CA GLU A 167 5.68 -10.97 18.13
C GLU A 167 6.76 -11.24 19.18
N THR A 168 7.33 -12.45 19.15
CA THR A 168 8.53 -12.80 19.90
C THR A 168 9.82 -12.45 19.13
N GLU A 169 10.97 -12.55 19.78
CA GLU A 169 12.27 -12.39 19.10
C GLU A 169 12.47 -13.45 18.00
N TYR A 170 12.01 -14.67 18.23
CA TYR A 170 12.04 -15.75 17.24
C TYR A 170 11.23 -15.38 16.00
N ASP A 171 10.03 -14.84 16.17
CA ASP A 171 9.16 -14.44 15.05
C ASP A 171 9.80 -13.36 14.18
N ARG A 172 10.56 -12.43 14.79
CA ARG A 172 11.32 -11.41 14.05
C ARG A 172 12.41 -12.05 13.18
N ALA A 173 13.20 -12.95 13.76
CA ALA A 173 14.25 -13.65 13.03
C ALA A 173 13.67 -14.47 11.87
N TYR A 174 12.63 -15.26 12.14
CA TYR A 174 11.92 -16.04 11.13
C TYR A 174 11.33 -15.16 10.01
N SER A 175 10.73 -14.03 10.35
CA SER A 175 10.19 -13.10 9.36
C SER A 175 11.26 -12.49 8.46
N LEU A 176 12.45 -12.21 8.99
CA LEU A 176 13.59 -11.74 8.21
C LEU A 176 14.17 -12.85 7.31
N GLU A 177 14.21 -14.10 7.78
CA GLU A 177 14.59 -15.25 6.95
C GLU A 177 13.62 -15.42 5.78
N VAL A 178 12.31 -15.32 6.02
CA VAL A 178 11.29 -15.37 4.95
C VAL A 178 11.49 -14.25 3.92
N ILE A 179 11.81 -13.01 4.35
CA ILE A 179 12.13 -11.91 3.43
C ILE A 179 13.40 -12.22 2.62
N ALA A 180 14.44 -12.75 3.27
CA ALA A 180 15.69 -13.11 2.60
C ALA A 180 15.50 -14.22 1.56
N GLU A 181 14.63 -15.20 1.83
CA GLU A 181 14.25 -16.24 0.87
C GLU A 181 13.46 -15.68 -0.32
N LEU A 182 12.53 -14.75 -0.07
CA LEU A 182 11.75 -14.10 -1.13
C LEU A 182 12.58 -13.23 -2.07
N HIS A 183 13.77 -12.79 -1.63
CA HIS A 183 14.67 -11.96 -2.43
C HIS A 183 15.51 -12.75 -3.44
N ARG A 184 15.64 -14.08 -3.26
CA ARG A 184 16.38 -14.97 -4.17
C ARG A 184 15.62 -15.22 -5.47
#